data_AF-A0A9E2KR39-F1
#
_entry.id   AF-A0A9E2KR39-F1
#
_cell.length_a   1.000
_cell.length_b   1.000
_cell.length_c   1.000
_cell.angle_alpha   90.00
_cell.angle_beta   90.00
_cell.angle_gamma   90.00
#
_symmetry.space_group_name_H-M   'P 1'
#
loop_
_entity.id
_entity.type
_entity.pdbx_description
1 polymer ?
#
loop_
_entity_poly.entity_id
_entity_poly.type
_entity_poly.pdbx_seq_one_letter_code
_entity_poly.pdbx_strand_id
1 'polypeptide(L)'
;MKKLKVRKIGNSLGSIFPKDWEVREGATLNYEVDKKNHKVIIDLNYIDIEHDRNLIEKSFSDFEKHEYLSEKDMQAKFGKYGWTK
;
A
#
# COMPACT_ATOMS: atom_id res chain seq x y z
N MET A 1 -24.78 -6.04 -13.49
CA MET A 1 -23.51 -5.43 -13.96
C MET A 1 -23.36 -4.06 -13.32
N LYS A 2 -22.26 -3.81 -12.60
CA LYS A 2 -21.91 -2.46 -12.10
C LYS A 2 -21.45 -1.61 -13.28
N LYS A 3 -21.72 -0.30 -13.26
CA LYS A 3 -21.32 0.65 -14.32
C LYS A 3 -20.36 1.69 -13.76
N LEU A 4 -19.31 2.01 -14.49
CA LEU A 4 -18.43 3.15 -14.21
C LEU A 4 -18.97 4.39 -14.90
N LYS A 5 -19.13 5.49 -14.16
CA LYS A 5 -19.58 6.77 -14.71
C LYS A 5 -18.37 7.63 -15.02
N VAL A 6 -18.19 7.93 -16.30
CA VAL A 6 -17.15 8.87 -16.76
C VAL A 6 -17.63 10.31 -16.55
N ARG A 7 -16.73 11.15 -16.03
CA ARG A 7 -16.95 12.57 -15.78
C ARG A 7 -15.71 13.37 -16.17
N LYS A 8 -15.91 14.64 -16.50
CA LYS A 8 -14.81 15.59 -16.74
C LYS A 8 -14.14 15.94 -15.41
N ILE A 9 -12.81 15.86 -15.37
CA ILE A 9 -11.98 16.24 -14.23
C ILE A 9 -10.88 17.16 -14.76
N GLY A 10 -11.02 18.47 -14.52
CA GLY A 10 -10.15 19.48 -15.14
C GLY A 10 -10.20 19.40 -16.68
N ASN A 11 -9.05 19.18 -17.30
CA ASN A 11 -8.90 19.03 -18.75
C ASN A 11 -8.98 17.57 -19.24
N SER A 12 -9.27 16.63 -18.34
CA SER A 12 -9.25 15.19 -18.63
C SER A 12 -10.61 14.54 -18.33
N LEU A 13 -10.73 13.27 -18.71
CA LEU A 13 -11.84 12.40 -18.33
C LEU A 13 -11.37 11.44 -17.22
N GLY A 14 -12.24 11.17 -16.25
CA GLY A 14 -12.00 10.19 -15.20
C GLY A 14 -13.29 9.51 -14.76
N SER A 15 -13.15 8.44 -13.96
CA SER A 15 -14.26 7.75 -13.33
C SER A 15 -14.03 7.64 -11.83
N ILE A 16 -15.09 7.43 -11.07
CA ILE A 16 -14.98 7.02 -9.67
C ILE A 16 -14.69 5.52 -9.66
N PHE A 17 -13.62 5.12 -8.98
CA PHE A 17 -13.36 3.72 -8.70
C PHE A 17 -14.24 3.24 -7.55
N PRO A 18 -14.84 2.05 -7.66
CA PRO A 18 -15.59 1.44 -6.56
C PRO A 18 -14.72 1.24 -5.32
N LYS A 19 -15.31 1.37 -4.12
CA LYS A 19 -14.56 1.19 -2.86
C LYS A 19 -13.99 -0.22 -2.70
N ASP A 20 -14.66 -1.21 -3.27
CA ASP A 20 -14.25 -2.63 -3.28
C ASP A 20 -13.03 -2.91 -4.15
N TRP A 21 -12.51 -1.92 -4.89
CA TRP A 21 -11.24 -2.06 -5.59
C TRP A 21 -10.04 -1.61 -4.75
N GLU A 22 -10.28 -1.05 -3.56
CA GLU A 22 -9.25 -0.62 -2.59
C GLU A 22 -8.17 0.33 -3.13
N VAL A 23 -8.42 0.95 -4.29
CA VAL A 23 -7.56 1.97 -4.90
C VAL A 23 -7.51 3.19 -3.98
N ARG A 24 -6.31 3.54 -3.50
CA ARG A 24 -6.08 4.71 -2.64
C ARG A 24 -5.70 5.94 -3.46
N GLU A 25 -5.89 7.11 -2.87
CA GLU A 25 -5.42 8.36 -3.46
C GLU A 25 -3.90 8.32 -3.67
N GLY A 26 -3.43 8.78 -4.82
CA GLY A 26 -2.02 8.75 -5.22
C GLY A 26 -1.54 7.43 -5.83
N ALA A 27 -2.35 6.37 -5.83
CA ALA A 27 -1.99 5.10 -6.46
C ALA A 27 -1.86 5.23 -7.99
N THR A 28 -0.86 4.56 -8.57
CA THR A 28 -0.69 4.43 -10.01
C THR A 28 -1.20 3.06 -10.46
N LEU A 29 -2.10 3.05 -11.45
CA LEU A 29 -2.71 1.82 -11.96
C LEU A 29 -2.19 1.49 -13.35
N ASN A 30 -1.78 0.23 -13.53
CA ASN A 30 -1.47 -0.29 -14.86
C ASN A 30 -2.76 -0.76 -15.53
N TYR A 31 -2.87 -0.51 -16.82
CA TYR A 31 -3.99 -0.99 -17.61
C TYR A 31 -3.54 -1.48 -18.98
N GLU A 32 -4.28 -2.43 -19.51
CA GLU A 32 -4.15 -2.93 -20.86
C GLU A 32 -5.47 -2.77 -21.62
N VAL A 33 -5.37 -2.55 -22.94
CA VAL A 33 -6.53 -2.43 -23.81
C VAL A 33 -6.59 -3.66 -24.71
N ASP A 34 -7.53 -4.54 -24.42
CA ASP A 34 -7.87 -5.63 -25.32
C ASP A 34 -8.72 -5.08 -26.47
N LYS A 35 -8.03 -4.76 -27.58
CA LYS A 35 -8.65 -4.21 -28.79
C LYS A 35 -9.62 -5.18 -29.45
N LYS A 36 -9.43 -6.51 -29.32
CA LYS A 36 -10.30 -7.50 -29.97
C LYS A 36 -11.65 -7.57 -29.27
N ASN A 37 -11.65 -7.52 -27.95
CA ASN A 37 -12.88 -7.60 -27.15
C ASN A 37 -13.42 -6.23 -26.73
N HIS A 38 -12.75 -5.13 -27.11
CA HIS A 38 -13.07 -3.75 -26.71
C HIS A 38 -13.17 -3.58 -25.19
N LYS A 39 -12.22 -4.17 -24.46
CA LYS A 39 -12.15 -4.12 -23.01
C LYS A 39 -10.92 -3.36 -22.55
N VAL A 40 -11.07 -2.65 -21.45
CA VAL A 40 -9.95 -2.14 -20.66
C VAL A 40 -9.81 -3.04 -19.44
N ILE A 41 -8.62 -3.59 -19.25
CA ILE A 41 -8.28 -4.43 -18.10
C ILE A 41 -7.37 -3.58 -17.22
N ILE A 42 -7.77 -3.36 -15.97
CA ILE A 42 -6.96 -2.65 -14.99
C ILE A 42 -6.39 -3.70 -14.05
N ASP A 43 -5.06 -3.75 -13.94
CA ASP A 43 -4.39 -4.66 -13.02
C ASP A 43 -4.37 -4.04 -11.62
N LEU A 44 -5.08 -4.68 -10.69
CA LEU A 44 -5.17 -4.24 -9.30
C LEU A 44 -4.12 -4.94 -8.41
N ASN A 45 -3.46 -6.00 -8.89
CA ASN A 45 -2.51 -6.79 -8.08
C ASN A 45 -1.32 -5.96 -7.59
N TYR A 46 -0.93 -4.94 -8.36
CA TYR A 46 0.19 -4.08 -8.01
C TYR A 46 -0.08 -3.20 -6.78
N ILE A 47 -1.34 -2.86 -6.51
CA ILE A 47 -1.74 -2.00 -5.40
C ILE A 47 -1.43 -2.66 -4.06
N ASP A 48 -1.67 -3.97 -3.96
CA ASP A 48 -1.42 -4.74 -2.75
C ASP A 48 0.08 -4.87 -2.50
N ILE A 49 0.86 -5.14 -3.56
CA ILE A 49 2.31 -5.32 -3.47
C ILE A 49 3.02 -4.03 -3.06
N GLU A 50 2.66 -2.88 -3.64
CA GLU A 50 3.31 -1.61 -3.29
C GLU A 50 2.93 -1.17 -1.86
N HIS A 51 1.68 -1.39 -1.45
CA HIS A 51 1.26 -1.11 -0.09
C HIS A 51 2.01 -1.97 0.93
N ASP A 52 2.05 -3.29 0.70
CA ASP A 52 2.74 -4.24 1.54
C ASP A 52 4.23 -3.93 1.61
N ARG A 53 4.86 -3.61 0.47
CA ARG A 53 6.27 -3.20 0.44
C ARG A 53 6.49 -1.96 1.29
N ASN A 54 5.67 -0.92 1.12
CA ASN A 54 5.82 0.32 1.91
C ASN A 54 5.62 0.07 3.42
N LEU A 55 4.74 -0.84 3.80
CA LEU A 55 4.52 -1.20 5.20
C LEU A 55 5.71 -1.98 5.77
N ILE A 56 6.25 -2.92 5.00
CA ILE A 56 7.47 -3.66 5.32
C ILE A 56 8.66 -2.72 5.47
N GLU A 57 8.94 -1.87 4.48
CA GLU A 57 10.05 -0.90 4.53
C GLU A 57 9.92 0.06 5.73
N LYS A 58 8.70 0.55 6.00
CA LYS A 58 8.45 1.39 7.18
C LYS A 58 8.74 0.65 8.48
N SER A 59 8.40 -0.63 8.58
CA SER A 59 8.72 -1.46 9.76
C SER A 59 10.22 -1.68 9.94
N PHE A 60 11.00 -1.61 8.87
CA PHE A 60 12.46 -1.68 8.93
C PHE A 60 13.15 -0.32 9.17
N SER A 61 12.44 0.80 9.05
CA SER A 61 13.03 2.14 9.24
C SER A 61 13.60 2.36 10.65
N ASP A 62 13.10 1.64 11.66
CA ASP A 62 13.61 1.68 13.03
C ASP A 62 15.04 1.14 13.11
N PHE A 63 15.43 0.21 12.22
CA PHE A 63 16.81 -0.30 12.14
C PHE A 63 17.75 0.72 11.52
N GLU A 64 17.33 1.42 10.46
CA GLU A 64 18.13 2.48 9.84
C GLU A 64 18.38 3.64 10.80
N LYS A 65 17.35 4.01 11.58
CA LYS A 65 17.41 5.10 12.57
C LYS A 65 18.08 4.71 13.88
N HIS A 66 18.52 3.46 14.02
CA HIS A 66 19.07 2.92 15.26
C HIS A 66 18.10 3.04 16.45
N GLU A 67 16.79 3.01 16.16
CA GLU A 67 15.69 3.03 17.14
C GLU A 67 15.34 1.61 17.62
N TYR A 68 16.34 0.73 17.69
CA TYR A 68 16.23 -0.63 18.22
C TYR A 68 17.10 -0.80 19.46
N LEU A 69 16.75 -1.75 20.32
CA LEU A 69 17.53 -2.07 21.52
C LEU A 69 18.09 -3.49 21.40
N SER A 70 19.37 -3.65 21.76
CA SER A 70 19.92 -4.99 21.92
C SER A 70 19.28 -5.69 23.12
N GLU A 71 19.39 -7.02 23.17
CA GLU A 71 18.89 -7.80 24.29
C GLU A 71 19.51 -7.36 25.64
N LYS A 72 20.80 -7.00 25.62
CA LYS A 72 21.49 -6.43 26.78
C LYS A 72 20.90 -5.07 27.19
N ASP A 73 20.60 -4.20 26.23
CA ASP A 73 20.00 -2.89 26.51
C ASP A 73 18.56 -3.02 27.03
N MET A 74 17.81 -3.98 26.51
CA MET A 74 16.48 -4.32 26.98
C MET A 74 16.51 -4.85 28.42
N GLN A 75 17.44 -5.75 28.73
CA GLN A 75 17.63 -6.27 30.08
C GLN A 75 18.09 -5.17 31.05
N ALA A 76 18.98 -4.27 30.62
CA ALA A 76 19.43 -3.15 31.42
C ALA A 76 18.30 -2.14 31.71
N LYS A 77 17.44 -1.84 30.73
CA LYS A 77 16.33 -0.87 30.89
C LYS A 77 15.11 -1.47 31.57
N PHE A 78 14.76 -2.72 31.25
CA PHE A 78 13.48 -3.34 31.61
C PHE A 78 13.60 -4.57 32.50
N GLY A 79 14.80 -5.00 32.89
CA GLY A 79 15.00 -6.16 33.78
C GLY A 79 14.28 -6.02 35.12
N LYS A 80 14.16 -4.80 35.66
CA LYS A 80 13.38 -4.51 36.88
C LYS A 80 11.87 -4.77 36.72
N TYR A 81 11.38 -4.88 35.50
CA TYR A 81 9.98 -5.18 35.15
C TYR A 81 9.78 -6.64 34.71
N GLY A 82 10.78 -7.51 34.87
CA GLY A 82 10.67 -8.94 34.57
C GLY A 82 11.03 -9.34 33.13
N TRP A 83 11.58 -8.42 32.33
CA TRP A 83 12.23 -8.79 31.08
C TRP A 83 13.44 -9.68 31.41
N THR A 84 13.41 -10.95 30.98
CA THR A 84 14.36 -12.06 31.31
C THR A 84 14.26 -12.70 32.69
N LYS A 85 13.06 -12.89 33.26
CA LYS A 85 12.89 -13.94 34.30
C LYS A 85 12.77 -15.33 33.68
#